data_AF-A0A3N2PD63-F1
#
_entry.id   AF-A0A3N2PD63-F1
#
_cell.length_a   1.000
_cell.length_b   1.000
_cell.length_c   1.000
_cell.angle_alpha   90.00
_cell.angle_beta   90.00
_cell.angle_gamma   90.00
#
_symmetry.space_group_name_H-M   'P 1'
#
loop_
_entity.id
_entity.type
_entity.pdbx_description
1 polymer ?
#
loop_
_entity_poly.entity_id
_entity_poly.type
_entity_poly.pdbx_seq_one_letter_code
_entity_poly.pdbx_strand_id
1 'polypeptide(L)'
;MSLVDLVSAFERAAGYDVPGQYAGIVLDYFNFGDLTSYLTGRPDSGYWARKGAIALLGCDCGEVGCWPLEAQVITAGDVVTWRGFAQPHRPERDYGDFGPFVFRRNQYERAVREAVAAASSS
;
A
#
# COMPACT_ATOMS: atom_id res chain seq x y z
N MET A 1 -3.67 14.71 4.67
CA MET A 1 -4.68 13.79 4.11
C MET A 1 -4.03 12.43 4.00
N SER A 2 -4.68 11.39 4.50
CA SER A 2 -4.13 10.02 4.51
C SER A 2 -4.38 9.30 3.17
N LEU A 3 -3.69 8.17 2.93
CA LEU A 3 -3.98 7.33 1.75
C LEU A 3 -5.41 6.78 1.79
N VAL A 4 -5.94 6.48 2.99
CA VAL A 4 -7.33 6.06 3.20
C VAL A 4 -8.29 7.14 2.70
N ASP A 5 -8.06 8.40 3.06
CA ASP A 5 -8.91 9.51 2.62
C ASP A 5 -8.87 9.67 1.09
N LEU A 6 -7.67 9.54 0.49
CA LEU A 6 -7.48 9.69 -0.94
C LEU A 6 -8.21 8.60 -1.73
N VAL A 7 -8.04 7.32 -1.38
CA VAL A 7 -8.70 6.22 -2.09
C VAL A 7 -10.21 6.25 -1.87
N SER A 8 -10.66 6.61 -0.67
CA SER A 8 -12.09 6.76 -0.36
C SER A 8 -12.75 7.84 -1.23
N ALA A 9 -12.07 8.98 -1.42
CA ALA A 9 -12.56 10.06 -2.26
C ALA A 9 -12.58 9.65 -3.75
N PHE A 10 -11.54 8.96 -4.21
CA PHE A 10 -11.45 8.44 -5.57
C PHE A 10 -12.57 7.44 -5.88
N GLU A 11 -12.74 6.40 -5.06
CA GLU A 11 -13.77 5.37 -5.26
C GLU A 11 -15.19 5.97 -5.25
N ARG A 12 -15.44 6.98 -4.39
CA ARG A 12 -16.71 7.73 -4.39
C ARG A 12 -16.94 8.47 -5.69
N ALA A 13 -15.91 9.17 -6.20
CA ALA A 13 -16.00 9.92 -7.45
C ALA A 13 -16.19 8.99 -8.67
N ALA A 14 -15.60 7.81 -8.64
CA ALA A 14 -15.78 6.77 -9.66
C ALA A 14 -17.14 6.06 -9.59
N GLY A 15 -17.93 6.30 -8.53
CA GLY A 15 -19.24 5.68 -8.32
C GLY A 15 -19.16 4.21 -7.89
N TYR A 16 -18.03 3.78 -7.30
CA TYR A 16 -17.89 2.42 -6.80
C TYR A 16 -18.72 2.19 -5.54
N ASP A 17 -19.26 0.97 -5.43
CA ASP A 17 -20.01 0.52 -4.27
C ASP A 17 -19.08 0.36 -3.06
N VAL A 18 -19.53 0.65 -1.85
CA VAL A 18 -18.74 0.45 -0.62
C VAL A 18 -17.33 1.10 -0.68
N PRO A 19 -17.24 2.43 -0.90
CA PRO A 19 -15.95 3.11 -0.98
C PRO A 19 -15.32 3.28 0.41
N GLY A 20 -14.00 3.15 0.49
CA GLY A 20 -13.25 3.58 1.66
C GLY A 20 -13.35 2.66 2.88
N GLN A 21 -13.39 1.34 2.69
CA GLN A 21 -13.31 0.35 3.77
C GLN A 21 -11.87 -0.14 3.96
N TYR A 22 -10.93 0.81 4.05
CA TYR A 22 -9.52 0.52 4.24
C TYR A 22 -9.06 1.04 5.60
N ALA A 23 -8.16 0.28 6.22
CA ALA A 23 -7.40 0.67 7.39
C ALA A 23 -5.89 0.59 7.09
N GLY A 24 -5.09 1.09 8.03
CA GLY A 24 -3.65 0.85 8.01
C GLY A 24 -3.33 -0.65 8.10
N ILE A 25 -2.14 -1.02 7.64
CA ILE A 25 -1.66 -2.40 7.77
C ILE A 25 -1.41 -2.69 9.25
N VAL A 26 -2.05 -3.74 9.77
CA VAL A 26 -1.79 -4.26 11.12
C VAL A 26 -0.67 -5.29 11.03
N LEU A 27 0.45 -5.02 11.71
CA LEU A 27 1.68 -5.82 11.59
C LEU A 27 1.63 -7.11 12.43
N ASP A 28 0.76 -7.18 13.43
CA ASP A 28 0.66 -8.32 14.36
C ASP A 28 0.15 -9.61 13.70
N TYR A 29 -0.65 -9.47 12.63
CA TYR A 29 -1.32 -10.59 11.98
C TYR A 29 -0.61 -11.08 10.72
N PHE A 30 0.40 -10.36 10.24
CA PHE A 30 1.08 -10.71 8.99
C PHE A 30 2.59 -10.43 9.06
N ASN A 31 3.40 -11.47 8.88
CA ASN A 31 4.84 -11.32 8.81
C ASN A 31 5.24 -10.77 7.43
N PHE A 32 5.53 -9.47 7.38
CA PHE A 32 6.00 -8.78 6.18
C PHE A 32 7.49 -8.96 5.89
N GLY A 33 8.23 -9.71 6.72
CA GLY A 33 9.68 -9.81 6.64
C GLY A 33 10.34 -8.50 7.07
N ASP A 34 11.40 -8.09 6.38
CA ASP A 34 11.94 -6.74 6.57
C ASP A 34 10.95 -5.69 6.03
N LEU A 35 10.22 -5.06 6.95
CA LEU A 35 9.22 -4.05 6.62
C LEU A 35 9.81 -2.85 5.85
N THR A 36 11.10 -2.56 6.04
CA THR A 36 11.79 -1.52 5.25
C THR A 36 11.93 -1.95 3.80
N SER A 37 12.38 -3.18 3.55
CA SER A 37 12.45 -3.75 2.20
C SER A 37 11.08 -3.89 1.57
N TYR A 38 10.08 -4.38 2.32
CA TYR A 38 8.69 -4.46 1.89
C TYR A 38 8.15 -3.12 1.38
N LEU A 39 8.21 -2.07 2.23
CA LEU A 39 7.71 -0.73 1.89
C LEU A 39 8.56 -0.02 0.82
N THR A 40 9.74 -0.53 0.47
CA THR A 40 10.55 -0.04 -0.66
C THR A 40 10.39 -0.86 -1.94
N GLY A 41 9.39 -1.77 -1.96
CA GLY A 41 9.05 -2.56 -3.14
C GLY A 41 9.89 -3.83 -3.32
N ARG A 42 10.56 -4.29 -2.27
CA ARG A 42 11.39 -5.49 -2.25
C ARG A 42 10.89 -6.45 -1.17
N PRO A 43 9.69 -7.04 -1.35
CA PRO A 43 9.15 -7.94 -0.35
C PRO A 43 9.96 -9.25 -0.29
N ASP A 44 10.21 -9.75 0.92
CA ASP A 44 10.91 -11.03 1.14
C ASP A 44 10.02 -12.24 0.81
N SER A 45 8.70 -12.07 0.83
CA SER A 45 7.76 -13.17 0.60
C SER A 45 7.68 -13.54 -0.88
N GLY A 46 7.75 -14.84 -1.17
CA GLY A 46 7.62 -15.35 -2.54
C GLY A 46 6.26 -15.04 -3.19
N TYR A 47 5.21 -14.85 -2.38
CA TYR A 47 3.89 -14.42 -2.87
C TYR A 47 3.96 -13.00 -3.45
N TRP A 48 4.40 -12.03 -2.65
CA TRP A 48 4.45 -10.62 -3.06
C TRP A 48 5.50 -10.38 -4.15
N ALA A 49 6.64 -11.08 -4.08
CA ALA A 49 7.66 -11.03 -5.13
C ALA A 49 7.13 -11.51 -6.49
N ARG A 50 6.36 -12.62 -6.53
CA ARG A 50 5.72 -13.10 -7.76
C ARG A 50 4.62 -12.18 -8.26
N LYS A 51 3.88 -11.55 -7.34
CA LYS A 51 2.82 -10.60 -7.67
C LYS A 51 3.37 -9.29 -8.25
N GLY A 52 4.60 -8.91 -7.86
CA GLY A 52 5.22 -7.65 -8.28
C GLY A 52 4.57 -6.42 -7.66
N ALA A 53 3.81 -6.60 -6.58
CA ALA A 53 3.09 -5.55 -5.85
C ALA A 53 3.13 -5.86 -4.35
N ILE A 54 2.76 -4.86 -3.55
CA ILE A 54 2.59 -4.98 -2.10
C ILE A 54 1.23 -4.42 -1.70
N ALA A 55 0.70 -4.85 -0.55
CA ALA A 55 -0.41 -4.15 0.10
C ALA A 55 0.11 -2.85 0.71
N LEU A 56 -0.60 -1.75 0.48
CA LEU A 56 -0.37 -0.44 1.11
C LEU A 56 -1.43 -0.11 2.17
N LEU A 57 -2.62 -0.71 2.06
CA LEU A 57 -3.69 -0.68 3.05
C LEU A 57 -4.28 -2.08 3.21
N GLY A 58 -4.94 -2.32 4.35
CA GLY A 58 -5.67 -3.56 4.63
C GLY A 58 -7.09 -3.30 5.12
N CYS A 59 -7.70 -4.33 5.69
CA CYS A 59 -9.00 -4.25 6.35
C CYS A 59 -8.84 -3.82 7.82
N ASP A 60 -9.87 -3.20 8.39
CA ASP A 60 -9.92 -2.87 9.83
C ASP A 60 -10.02 -4.11 10.74
N CYS A 61 -10.36 -5.27 10.17
CA CYS A 61 -10.30 -6.56 10.87
C CYS A 61 -8.86 -7.02 11.19
N GLY A 62 -7.84 -6.33 10.66
CA GLY A 62 -6.43 -6.60 10.89
C GLY A 62 -5.81 -7.62 9.94
N GLU A 63 -6.61 -8.38 9.19
CA GLU A 63 -6.12 -9.30 8.17
C GLU A 63 -5.93 -8.57 6.82
N VAL A 64 -4.67 -8.45 6.41
CA VAL A 64 -4.28 -7.74 5.17
C VAL A 64 -4.85 -8.42 3.93
N GLY A 65 -4.96 -9.76 3.93
CA GLY A 65 -5.54 -10.52 2.82
C GLY A 65 -7.06 -10.34 2.67
N CYS A 66 -7.76 -9.86 3.71
CA CYS A 66 -9.21 -9.72 3.69
C CYS A 66 -9.65 -8.63 2.71
N TRP A 67 -8.99 -7.47 2.70
CA TRP A 67 -9.37 -6.33 1.85
C TRP A 67 -8.20 -5.39 1.52
N PRO A 68 -7.19 -5.84 0.73
CA PRO A 68 -6.00 -5.04 0.49
C PRO A 68 -6.20 -3.99 -0.59
N LEU A 69 -5.62 -2.80 -0.39
CA LEU A 69 -5.28 -1.91 -1.51
C LEU A 69 -3.83 -2.18 -1.88
N GLU A 70 -3.61 -2.70 -3.08
CA GLU A 70 -2.28 -3.10 -3.55
C GLU A 70 -1.72 -2.10 -4.56
N ALA A 71 -0.40 -1.96 -4.60
CA ALA A 71 0.29 -1.20 -5.62
C ALA A 71 1.71 -1.74 -5.87
N GLN A 72 2.25 -1.41 -7.04
CA GLN A 72 3.68 -1.53 -7.30
C GLN A 72 4.41 -0.38 -6.62
N VAL A 73 5.49 -0.68 -5.91
CA VAL A 73 6.42 0.33 -5.39
C VAL A 73 7.74 0.21 -6.14
N ILE A 74 8.05 1.23 -6.94
CA ILE A 74 9.23 1.23 -7.82
C ILE A 74 10.18 2.32 -7.34
N THR A 75 11.37 1.91 -6.94
CA THR A 75 12.46 2.83 -6.59
C THR A 75 13.40 2.95 -7.79
N ALA A 76 13.50 4.13 -8.39
CA ALA A 76 14.37 4.40 -9.53
C ALA A 76 15.06 5.75 -9.36
N GLY A 77 16.39 5.77 -9.40
CA GLY A 77 17.16 6.99 -9.17
C GLY A 77 16.85 7.64 -7.82
N ASP A 78 16.39 8.90 -7.87
CA ASP A 78 16.03 9.74 -6.72
C ASP A 78 14.52 9.78 -6.45
N VAL A 79 13.72 8.92 -7.09
CA VAL A 79 12.27 8.84 -6.90
C VAL A 79 11.78 7.46 -6.50
N VAL A 80 10.68 7.45 -5.74
CA VAL A 80 9.87 6.26 -5.47
C VAL A 80 8.48 6.50 -6.05
N THR A 81 7.97 5.54 -6.82
CA THR A 81 6.66 5.63 -7.47
C THR A 81 5.75 4.53 -6.97
N TRP A 82 4.55 4.90 -6.52
CA TRP A 82 3.43 3.98 -6.32
C TRP A 82 2.52 4.03 -7.53
N ARG A 83 2.26 2.88 -8.17
CA ARG A 83 1.41 2.81 -9.37
C ARG A 83 0.70 1.47 -9.49
N GLY A 84 -0.23 1.40 -10.43
CA GLY A 84 -0.95 0.17 -10.74
C GLY A 84 -1.75 -0.29 -9.53
N PHE A 85 -2.51 0.64 -8.95
CA PHE A 85 -3.35 0.35 -7.81
C PHE A 85 -4.41 -0.69 -8.18
N ALA A 86 -4.72 -1.59 -7.25
CA ALA A 86 -5.73 -2.61 -7.46
C ALA A 86 -6.36 -3.03 -6.14
N GLN A 87 -7.61 -3.49 -6.22
CA GLN A 87 -8.27 -4.20 -5.14
C GLN A 87 -8.62 -5.61 -5.64
N PRO A 88 -7.83 -6.65 -5.27
CA PRO A 88 -7.97 -8.01 -5.79
C PRO A 88 -9.36 -8.64 -5.66
N HIS A 89 -10.15 -8.28 -4.64
CA HIS A 89 -11.52 -8.79 -4.49
C HIS A 89 -12.56 -8.02 -5.32
N ARG A 90 -12.13 -7.00 -6.08
CA ARG A 90 -12.93 -6.17 -7.00
C ARG A 90 -12.17 -5.91 -8.30
N PRO A 91 -11.84 -6.96 -9.07
CA PRO A 91 -10.99 -6.84 -10.27
C PRO A 91 -11.60 -5.98 -11.38
N GLU A 92 -12.90 -5.70 -11.33
CA GLU A 92 -13.62 -4.82 -12.26
C GLU A 92 -13.39 -3.33 -12.01
N ARG A 93 -12.83 -2.95 -10.86
CA ARG A 93 -12.54 -1.55 -10.53
C ARG A 93 -11.25 -1.10 -11.20
N ASP A 94 -11.34 0.05 -11.87
CA ASP A 94 -10.22 0.71 -12.53
C ASP A 94 -9.65 1.82 -11.63
N TYR A 95 -8.39 1.65 -11.26
CA TYR A 95 -7.63 2.66 -10.49
C TYR A 95 -6.58 3.35 -11.34
N GLY A 96 -6.68 3.28 -12.68
CA GLY A 96 -5.74 3.89 -13.62
C GLY A 96 -5.48 5.37 -13.35
N ASP A 97 -6.53 6.09 -12.95
CA ASP A 97 -6.48 7.54 -12.65
C ASP A 97 -6.23 7.87 -11.18
N PHE A 98 -6.09 6.87 -10.29
CA PHE A 98 -5.85 7.11 -8.86
C PHE A 98 -4.39 7.50 -8.56
N GLY A 99 -3.46 7.05 -9.41
CA GLY A 99 -2.05 7.37 -9.32
C GLY A 99 -1.49 7.79 -10.69
N PRO A 100 -0.16 7.75 -10.86
CA PRO A 100 0.85 7.36 -9.88
C PRO A 100 1.06 8.40 -8.78
N PHE A 101 1.48 7.96 -7.59
CA PHE A 101 2.05 8.85 -6.57
C PHE A 101 3.58 8.80 -6.67
N VAL A 102 4.22 9.97 -6.72
CA VAL A 102 5.66 10.09 -6.88
C VAL A 102 6.25 10.83 -5.68
N PHE A 103 7.27 10.24 -5.07
CA PHE A 103 7.94 10.76 -3.89
C PHE A 103 9.43 10.95 -4.16
N ARG A 104 10.03 11.97 -3.54
CA ARG A 104 11.50 12.03 -3.46
C ARG A 104 12.00 10.89 -2.59
N ARG A 105 12.93 10.10 -3.12
CA ARG A 105 13.42 8.87 -2.49
C ARG A 105 13.96 9.10 -1.09
N ASN A 106 14.75 10.14 -0.88
CA ASN A 106 15.32 10.44 0.43
C ASN A 106 14.25 10.74 1.50
N GLN A 107 13.18 11.43 1.12
CA GLN A 107 12.06 11.72 2.01
C GLN A 107 11.24 10.46 2.28
N TYR A 108 11.00 9.67 1.24
CA TYR A 108 10.28 8.40 1.34
C TYR A 108 10.99 7.41 2.27
N GLU A 109 12.28 7.15 2.04
CA GLU A 109 13.05 6.22 2.86
C GLU A 109 13.16 6.68 4.31
N ARG A 110 13.18 8.01 4.56
CA ARG A 110 13.12 8.55 5.92
C ARG A 110 11.76 8.26 6.57
N ALA A 111 10.65 8.54 5.88
CA ALA A 111 9.31 8.25 6.38
C ALA A 111 9.10 6.75 6.65
N VAL A 112 9.63 5.88 5.80
CA VAL A 112 9.62 4.42 6.02
C VAL A 112 10.34 4.06 7.31
N ARG A 113 11.57 4.56 7.54
CA ARG A 113 12.30 4.29 8.78
C ARG A 113 11.56 4.78 10.02
N GLU A 114 10.95 5.96 9.96
CA GLU A 114 10.15 6.52 11.05
C GLU A 114 8.91 5.65 11.33
N ALA A 115 8.21 5.19 10.29
CA ALA A 115 7.06 4.30 10.42
C ALA A 115 7.44 2.93 11.01
N VAL A 116 8.55 2.33 10.54
CA VAL A 116 9.07 1.05 11.07
C VAL A 116 9.48 1.16 12.54
N ALA A 117 10.11 2.28 12.93
CA ALA A 117 10.49 2.51 14.32
C ALA A 117 9.27 2.69 15.24
N ALA A 118 8.24 3.43 14.78
CA ALA A 118 6.99 3.60 15.52
C ALA A 118 6.26 2.25 15.70
N ALA A 119 6.22 1.43 14.67
CA ALA A 119 5.65 0.09 14.71
C ALA A 119 6.38 -0.86 15.68
N SER A 120 7.69 -0.73 15.82
CA SER A 120 8.50 -1.58 16.72
C SER A 120 8.44 -1.16 18.20
N SER A 121 7.79 -0.03 18.49
CA SER A 121 7.69 0.56 19.83
C SER A 121 6.30 0.38 20.47
N SER A 122 5.40 -0.33 19.78
CA SER A 122 4.02 -0.64 20.21
C SER A 122 3.93 -2.10 20.63
#